data_AF-A0A512LD40-F1
#
_entry.id   AF-A0A512LD40-F1
#
_cell.length_a   1.000
_cell.length_b   1.000
_cell.length_c   1.000
_cell.angle_alpha   90.00
_cell.angle_beta   90.00
_cell.angle_gamma   90.00
#
_symmetry.space_group_name_H-M   'P 1'
#
loop_
_entity.id
_entity.type
_entity.pdbx_description
1 polymer ?
#
loop_
_entity_poly.entity_id
_entity_poly.type
_entity_poly.pdbx_seq_one_letter_code
_entity_poly.pdbx_strand_id
1 'polypeptide(L)'
;MNKQAEQVEIPGAGAVSADVTRLAESARDALSDDIVARLAGTLGEAVDLLDRLNRSGVAQAFPTISALVSNGDLERLVHLARLVGSAQDAVSDDIVGRVATVAADGIDLLDRVNRSGVATALPAITQLVQNGDLDRLIGLARVVGSAQDALSDDIVSRLAAAMSDGLSLLEKANRSGLDRLLEALERENLVADFFGCLNRAAKDAKAAGKSRGGIGGLWDIAKDPGTQDAIRYFVAFGKHFRDCRLAQDGG
;
A
#
# COMPACT_ATOMS: atom_id res chain seq x y z
N MET A 1 -84.41 50.79 103.43
CA MET A 1 -83.62 49.61 103.84
C MET A 1 -82.67 49.26 102.70
N ASN A 2 -81.45 48.93 103.09
CA ASN A 2 -80.19 48.91 102.34
C ASN A 2 -80.05 47.72 101.36
N LYS A 3 -79.29 47.89 100.26
CA LYS A 3 -78.54 46.87 99.44
C LYS A 3 -78.35 47.37 98.01
N GLN A 4 -77.24 47.22 97.31
CA GLN A 4 -75.82 46.96 97.58
C GLN A 4 -75.15 47.25 96.21
N ALA A 5 -74.03 47.96 96.19
CA ALA A 5 -73.24 48.15 94.98
C ALA A 5 -72.46 46.88 94.66
N GLU A 6 -72.56 46.40 93.42
CA GLU A 6 -71.69 45.37 92.88
C GLU A 6 -70.81 46.03 91.81
N GLN A 7 -69.61 46.42 92.21
CA GLN A 7 -68.52 46.78 91.30
C GLN A 7 -67.89 45.49 90.79
N VAL A 8 -68.10 45.20 89.50
CA VAL A 8 -67.32 44.21 88.76
C VAL A 8 -66.08 44.92 88.23
N GLU A 9 -64.99 44.81 88.97
CA GLU A 9 -63.66 45.21 88.50
C GLU A 9 -63.14 44.12 87.56
N ILE A 10 -63.05 44.43 86.25
CA ILE A 10 -62.51 43.53 85.24
C ILE A 10 -60.97 43.65 85.29
N PRO A 11 -60.23 42.62 85.75
CA PRO A 11 -58.78 42.65 85.76
C PRO A 11 -58.29 42.23 84.37
N GLY A 12 -57.82 43.18 83.56
CA GLY A 12 -57.27 42.85 82.25
C GLY A 12 -56.86 44.02 81.36
N ALA A 13 -57.44 45.21 81.55
CA ALA A 13 -57.16 46.33 80.65
C ALA A 13 -55.73 46.91 80.78
N GLY A 14 -55.15 46.91 81.99
CA GLY A 14 -53.80 47.42 82.24
C GLY A 14 -52.67 46.48 81.81
N ALA A 15 -52.84 45.17 81.98
CA ALA A 15 -51.83 44.17 81.62
C ALA A 15 -51.69 44.00 80.10
N VAL A 16 -52.81 44.01 79.38
CA VAL A 16 -52.81 43.93 77.91
C VAL A 16 -52.14 45.16 77.30
N SER A 17 -52.32 46.36 77.87
CA SER A 17 -51.64 47.57 77.39
C SER A 17 -50.12 47.53 77.66
N ALA A 18 -49.69 47.00 78.81
CA ALA A 18 -48.26 46.87 79.13
C ALA A 18 -47.56 45.78 78.30
N ASP A 19 -48.22 44.66 78.01
CA ASP A 19 -47.69 43.60 77.16
C ASP A 19 -47.67 44.01 75.69
N VAL A 20 -48.68 44.73 75.21
CA VAL A 20 -48.68 45.32 73.86
C VAL A 20 -47.57 46.37 73.72
N THR A 21 -47.31 47.16 74.76
CA THR A 21 -46.23 48.17 74.74
C THR A 21 -44.85 47.49 74.73
N ARG A 22 -44.63 46.46 75.56
CA ARG A 22 -43.38 45.70 75.56
C ARG A 22 -43.18 44.85 74.31
N LEU A 23 -44.25 44.33 73.73
CA LEU A 23 -44.21 43.65 72.43
C LEU A 23 -43.91 44.63 71.30
N ALA A 24 -44.45 45.85 71.35
CA ALA A 24 -44.14 46.90 70.39
C ALA A 24 -42.69 47.39 70.51
N GLU A 25 -42.16 47.55 71.72
CA GLU A 25 -40.75 47.92 71.94
C GLU A 25 -39.79 46.80 71.52
N SER A 26 -40.04 45.55 71.92
CA SER A 26 -39.20 44.40 71.53
C SER A 26 -39.28 44.10 70.03
N ALA A 27 -40.45 44.26 69.40
CA ALA A 27 -40.56 44.19 67.94
C ALA A 27 -39.81 45.34 67.26
N ARG A 28 -39.81 46.55 67.83
CA ARG A 28 -39.10 47.71 67.30
C ARG A 28 -37.57 47.60 67.44
N ASP A 29 -37.09 47.03 68.53
CA ASP A 29 -35.67 46.77 68.76
C ASP A 29 -35.16 45.58 67.92
N ALA A 30 -35.93 44.49 67.84
CA ALA A 30 -35.58 43.33 67.00
C ALA A 30 -35.61 43.66 65.49
N LEU A 31 -36.52 44.56 65.07
CA LEU A 31 -36.55 45.10 63.70
C LEU A 31 -35.49 46.19 63.47
N SER A 32 -34.91 46.80 64.51
CA SER A 32 -33.87 47.80 64.33
C SER A 32 -32.50 47.14 64.20
N ASP A 33 -32.01 46.44 65.22
CA ASP A 33 -30.57 46.16 65.27
C ASP A 33 -30.11 45.07 64.30
N ASP A 34 -30.88 43.99 64.11
CA ASP A 34 -30.52 42.92 63.16
C ASP A 34 -30.71 43.36 61.70
N ILE A 35 -31.79 44.10 61.42
CA ILE A 35 -32.01 44.67 60.08
C ILE A 35 -30.94 45.72 59.77
N VAL A 36 -30.58 46.56 60.75
CA VAL A 36 -29.51 47.55 60.59
C VAL A 36 -28.16 46.86 60.38
N ALA A 37 -27.84 45.79 61.10
CA ALA A 37 -26.60 45.04 60.91
C ALA A 37 -26.54 44.37 59.53
N ARG A 38 -27.62 43.73 59.08
CA ARG A 38 -27.69 43.09 57.76
C ARG A 38 -27.70 44.11 56.63
N LEU A 39 -28.37 45.23 56.81
CA LEU A 39 -28.37 46.35 55.86
C LEU A 39 -26.97 46.96 55.76
N ALA A 40 -26.30 47.19 56.88
CA ALA A 40 -24.93 47.71 56.91
C ALA A 40 -23.95 46.74 56.25
N GLY A 41 -24.08 45.43 56.49
CA GLY A 41 -23.29 44.40 55.80
C GLY A 41 -23.52 44.39 54.29
N THR A 42 -24.78 44.40 53.86
CA THR A 42 -25.16 44.42 52.44
C THR A 42 -24.68 45.70 51.74
N LEU A 43 -24.80 46.85 52.41
CA LEU A 43 -24.31 48.13 51.89
C LEU A 43 -22.78 48.16 51.83
N GLY A 44 -22.09 47.56 52.80
CA GLY A 44 -20.63 47.41 52.79
C GLY A 44 -20.14 46.58 51.61
N GLU A 45 -20.76 45.42 51.37
CA GLU A 45 -20.46 44.57 50.21
C GLU A 45 -20.79 45.27 48.89
N ALA A 46 -21.90 46.01 48.82
CA ALA A 46 -22.26 46.78 47.64
C ALA A 46 -21.24 47.89 47.35
N VAL A 47 -20.74 48.57 48.38
CA VAL A 47 -19.71 49.61 48.25
C VAL A 47 -18.36 49.00 47.82
N ASP A 48 -17.97 47.85 48.37
CA ASP A 48 -16.74 47.16 47.92
C ASP A 48 -16.84 46.70 46.46
N LEU A 49 -18.02 46.20 46.04
CA LEU A 49 -18.28 45.87 44.63
C LEU A 49 -18.22 47.11 43.73
N LEU A 50 -18.82 48.22 44.15
CA LEU A 50 -18.76 49.50 43.44
C LEU A 50 -17.32 49.99 43.30
N ASP A 51 -16.51 49.90 44.36
CA ASP A 51 -15.12 50.33 44.33
C ASP A 51 -14.27 49.43 43.42
N ARG A 52 -14.47 48.12 43.46
CA ARG A 52 -13.86 47.16 42.51
C ARG A 52 -14.28 47.41 41.08
N LEU A 53 -15.56 47.71 40.83
CA LEU A 53 -16.09 47.96 39.49
C LEU A 53 -15.57 49.29 38.93
N ASN A 54 -15.45 50.31 39.78
CA ASN A 54 -14.83 51.59 39.45
C ASN A 54 -13.32 51.42 39.15
N ARG A 55 -12.61 50.60 39.94
CA ARG A 55 -11.17 50.38 39.79
C ARG A 55 -10.79 49.45 38.63
N SER A 56 -11.68 48.53 38.26
CA SER A 56 -11.44 47.58 37.17
C SER A 56 -11.62 48.17 35.76
N GLY A 57 -12.09 49.42 35.64
CA GLY A 57 -12.30 50.06 34.35
C GLY A 57 -13.43 49.42 33.52
N VAL A 58 -14.24 48.54 34.12
CA VAL A 58 -15.35 47.84 33.45
C VAL A 58 -16.37 48.85 32.89
N ALA A 59 -16.56 49.97 33.56
CA ALA A 59 -17.40 51.08 33.08
C ALA A 59 -16.92 51.66 31.74
N GLN A 60 -15.61 51.65 31.46
CA GLN A 60 -15.03 52.10 30.20
C GLN A 60 -15.10 51.03 29.10
N ALA A 61 -15.12 49.75 29.46
CA ALA A 61 -15.27 48.63 28.52
C ALA A 61 -16.74 48.39 28.12
N PHE A 62 -17.69 48.78 28.97
CA PHE A 62 -19.13 48.55 28.78
C PHE A 62 -19.67 49.05 27.43
N PRO A 63 -19.36 50.28 26.97
CA PRO A 63 -19.83 50.77 25.67
C PRO A 63 -19.29 49.94 24.51
N THR A 64 -18.03 49.52 24.57
CA THR A 64 -17.38 48.69 23.55
C THR A 64 -17.98 47.29 23.51
N ILE A 65 -18.18 46.66 24.67
CA ILE A 65 -18.83 45.35 24.77
C ILE A 65 -20.28 45.43 24.32
N SER A 66 -21.01 46.47 24.73
CA SER A 66 -22.40 46.70 24.29
C SER A 66 -22.49 46.89 22.78
N ALA A 67 -21.52 47.57 22.15
CA ALA A 67 -21.44 47.70 20.71
C ALA A 67 -21.13 46.36 20.02
N LEU A 68 -20.21 45.56 20.59
CA LEU A 68 -19.89 44.22 20.08
C LEU A 68 -21.09 43.25 20.19
N VAL A 69 -21.89 43.38 21.25
CA VAL A 69 -23.14 42.62 21.43
C VAL A 69 -24.20 43.12 20.43
N SER A 70 -24.43 44.42 20.33
CA SER A 70 -25.48 44.98 19.45
C SER A 70 -25.20 44.74 17.96
N ASN A 71 -23.94 44.73 17.56
CA ASN A 71 -23.53 44.47 16.19
C ASN A 71 -23.40 42.96 15.89
N GLY A 72 -23.64 42.09 16.88
CA GLY A 72 -23.57 40.63 16.75
C GLY A 72 -22.14 40.08 16.59
N ASP A 73 -21.12 40.91 16.80
CA ASP A 73 -19.72 40.49 16.68
C ASP A 73 -19.33 39.52 17.80
N LEU A 74 -19.96 39.62 18.98
CA LEU A 74 -19.76 38.67 20.08
C LEU A 74 -20.31 37.27 19.72
N GLU A 75 -21.48 37.19 19.09
CA GLU A 75 -22.03 35.94 18.52
C GLU A 75 -21.10 35.34 17.47
N ARG A 76 -20.58 36.18 16.55
CA ARG A 76 -19.64 35.75 15.50
C ARG A 76 -18.34 35.22 16.09
N LEU A 77 -17.80 35.86 17.12
CA LEU A 77 -16.62 35.39 17.83
C LEU A 77 -16.88 34.03 18.52
N VAL A 78 -18.06 33.83 19.11
CA VAL A 78 -18.44 32.55 19.70
C VAL A 78 -18.58 31.46 18.64
N HIS A 79 -19.19 31.76 17.49
CA HIS A 79 -19.26 30.82 16.36
C HIS A 79 -17.88 30.52 15.77
N LEU A 80 -17.01 31.53 15.65
CA LEU A 80 -15.64 31.34 15.20
C LEU A 80 -14.86 30.48 16.20
N ALA A 81 -14.99 30.71 17.50
CA ALA A 81 -14.33 29.91 18.53
C ALA A 81 -14.78 28.45 18.48
N ARG A 82 -16.09 28.18 18.28
CA ARG A 82 -16.61 26.82 18.10
C ARG A 82 -16.12 26.19 16.80
N LEU A 83 -16.12 26.94 15.70
CA LEU A 83 -15.62 26.47 14.42
C LEU A 83 -14.14 26.14 14.49
N VAL A 84 -13.32 27.02 15.07
CA VAL A 84 -11.89 26.81 15.29
C VAL A 84 -11.64 25.61 16.19
N GLY A 85 -12.40 25.45 17.28
CA GLY A 85 -12.33 24.25 18.12
C GLY A 85 -12.64 22.98 17.34
N SER A 86 -13.76 22.95 16.60
CA SER A 86 -14.13 21.79 15.78
C SER A 86 -13.15 21.51 14.64
N ALA A 87 -12.55 22.54 14.05
CA ALA A 87 -11.53 22.41 13.02
C ALA A 87 -10.20 21.92 13.61
N GLN A 88 -9.82 22.38 14.81
CA GLN A 88 -8.67 21.87 15.53
C GLN A 88 -8.85 20.41 15.90
N ASP A 89 -10.01 20.04 16.44
CA ASP A 89 -10.30 18.65 16.82
C ASP A 89 -10.29 17.73 15.58
N ALA A 90 -10.95 18.13 14.49
CA ALA A 90 -10.97 17.36 13.25
C ALA A 90 -9.59 17.22 12.60
N VAL A 91 -8.78 18.30 12.58
CA VAL A 91 -7.41 18.25 12.08
C VAL A 91 -6.53 17.39 12.98
N SER A 92 -6.71 17.46 14.30
CA SER A 92 -5.98 16.63 15.25
C SER A 92 -6.32 15.15 15.05
N ASP A 93 -7.61 14.80 14.97
CA ASP A 93 -8.05 13.42 14.75
C ASP A 93 -7.62 12.87 13.38
N ASP A 94 -7.69 13.67 12.31
CA ASP A 94 -7.20 13.26 10.98
C ASP A 94 -5.68 13.04 10.96
N ILE A 95 -4.91 13.95 11.55
CA ILE A 95 -3.46 13.80 11.65
C ILE A 95 -3.11 12.57 12.48
N VAL A 96 -3.76 12.38 13.64
CA VAL A 96 -3.53 11.21 14.51
C VAL A 96 -3.90 9.93 13.77
N GLY A 97 -5.04 9.88 13.07
CA GLY A 97 -5.47 8.73 12.29
C GLY A 97 -4.54 8.39 11.12
N ARG A 98 -4.08 9.40 10.39
CA ARG A 98 -3.12 9.23 9.28
C ARG A 98 -1.75 8.81 9.77
N VAL A 99 -1.27 9.38 10.87
CA VAL A 99 0.01 8.98 11.50
C VAL A 99 -0.09 7.55 12.02
N ALA A 100 -1.20 7.17 12.65
CA ALA A 100 -1.42 5.79 13.11
C ALA A 100 -1.45 4.80 11.95
N THR A 101 -2.11 5.15 10.83
CA THR A 101 -2.13 4.32 9.61
C THR A 101 -0.73 4.18 9.00
N VAL A 102 -0.01 5.29 8.81
CA VAL A 102 1.37 5.26 8.26
C VAL A 102 2.32 4.50 9.17
N ALA A 103 2.16 4.61 10.49
CA ALA A 103 2.96 3.85 11.44
C ALA A 103 2.64 2.34 11.35
N ALA A 104 1.37 1.97 11.23
CA ALA A 104 0.95 0.57 11.08
C ALA A 104 1.48 -0.03 9.77
N ASP A 105 1.30 0.67 8.65
CA ASP A 105 1.81 0.26 7.34
C ASP A 105 3.35 0.20 7.34
N GLY A 106 4.01 1.15 8.00
CA GLY A 106 5.45 1.16 8.18
C GLY A 106 5.96 -0.06 8.95
N ILE A 107 5.25 -0.47 10.01
CA ILE A 107 5.57 -1.68 10.77
C ILE A 107 5.35 -2.94 9.92
N ASP A 108 4.28 -3.03 9.12
CA ASP A 108 4.06 -4.17 8.21
C ASP A 108 5.16 -4.25 7.13
N LEU A 109 5.58 -3.12 6.58
CA LEU A 109 6.69 -3.07 5.63
C LEU A 109 8.01 -3.49 6.27
N LEU A 110 8.30 -3.04 7.50
CA LEU A 110 9.47 -3.46 8.27
C LEU A 110 9.44 -4.96 8.54
N ASP A 111 8.29 -5.53 8.91
CA ASP A 111 8.14 -6.97 9.12
C ASP A 111 8.35 -7.75 7.82
N ARG A 112 7.78 -7.29 6.69
CA ARG A 112 8.02 -7.89 5.37
C ARG A 112 9.48 -7.81 4.95
N VAL A 113 10.17 -6.69 5.15
CA VAL A 113 11.60 -6.54 4.84
C VAL A 113 12.43 -7.48 5.71
N ASN A 114 12.12 -7.58 7.00
CA ASN A 114 12.78 -8.49 7.93
C ASN A 114 12.55 -9.97 7.53
N ARG A 115 11.33 -10.32 7.14
CA ARG A 115 10.94 -11.70 6.80
C ARG A 115 11.34 -12.14 5.39
N SER A 116 11.43 -11.21 4.44
CA SER A 116 11.85 -11.49 3.05
C SER A 116 13.34 -11.76 2.91
N GLY A 117 14.13 -11.57 3.98
CA GLY A 117 15.59 -11.76 3.92
C GLY A 117 16.29 -10.75 3.02
N VAL A 118 15.63 -9.65 2.64
CA VAL A 118 16.21 -8.58 1.83
C VAL A 118 17.45 -7.98 2.51
N ALA A 119 17.42 -7.86 3.84
CA ALA A 119 18.59 -7.46 4.62
C ALA A 119 19.79 -8.42 4.45
N THR A 120 19.53 -9.70 4.24
CA THR A 120 20.55 -10.73 3.99
C THR A 120 21.03 -10.70 2.53
N ALA A 121 20.18 -10.35 1.57
CA ALA A 121 20.50 -10.28 0.15
C ALA A 121 21.22 -8.98 -0.25
N LEU A 122 20.95 -7.88 0.45
CA LEU A 122 21.50 -6.55 0.17
C LEU A 122 23.03 -6.53 0.10
N PRO A 123 23.79 -7.11 1.06
CA PRO A 123 25.25 -7.14 0.98
C PRO A 123 25.78 -7.87 -0.27
N ALA A 124 25.15 -8.98 -0.66
CA ALA A 124 25.53 -9.72 -1.86
C ALA A 124 25.23 -8.92 -3.13
N ILE A 125 24.08 -8.25 -3.21
CA ILE A 125 23.73 -7.36 -4.33
C ILE A 125 24.69 -6.18 -4.39
N THR A 126 25.02 -5.57 -3.25
CA THR A 126 26.01 -4.49 -3.16
C THR A 126 27.38 -4.95 -3.64
N GLN A 127 27.82 -6.16 -3.30
CA GLN A 127 29.06 -6.72 -3.83
C GLN A 127 29.00 -6.97 -5.33
N LEU A 128 27.88 -7.48 -5.86
CA LEU A 128 27.69 -7.67 -7.30
C LEU A 128 27.75 -6.34 -8.08
N VAL A 129 27.22 -5.27 -7.50
CA VAL A 129 27.31 -3.91 -8.05
C VAL A 129 28.74 -3.37 -7.98
N GLN A 130 29.38 -3.45 -6.80
CA GLN A 130 30.73 -2.91 -6.61
C GLN A 130 31.79 -3.63 -7.42
N ASN A 131 31.66 -4.94 -7.61
CA ASN A 131 32.58 -5.75 -8.41
C ASN A 131 32.28 -5.66 -9.93
N GLY A 132 31.24 -4.92 -10.33
CA GLY A 132 30.80 -4.78 -11.72
C GLY A 132 30.20 -6.05 -12.31
N ASP A 133 29.93 -7.07 -11.50
CA ASP A 133 29.33 -8.33 -11.95
C ASP A 133 27.88 -8.13 -12.39
N LEU A 134 27.17 -7.16 -11.81
CA LEU A 134 25.83 -6.78 -12.26
C LEU A 134 25.87 -6.21 -13.68
N ASP A 135 26.85 -5.36 -14.01
CA ASP A 135 27.03 -4.82 -15.36
C ASP A 135 27.42 -5.90 -16.37
N ARG A 136 28.25 -6.85 -15.95
CA ARG A 136 28.61 -8.03 -16.75
C ARG A 136 27.39 -8.90 -17.03
N LEU A 137 26.54 -9.14 -16.03
CA LEU A 137 25.27 -9.88 -16.18
C LEU A 137 24.32 -9.18 -17.15
N ILE A 138 24.20 -7.85 -17.08
CA ILE A 138 23.41 -7.06 -18.04
C ILE A 138 24.00 -7.15 -19.45
N GLY A 139 25.33 -7.08 -19.57
CA GLY A 139 26.03 -7.28 -20.83
C GLY A 139 25.78 -8.67 -21.42
N LEU A 140 25.85 -9.71 -20.59
CA LEU A 140 25.56 -11.10 -20.97
C LEU A 140 24.11 -11.27 -21.41
N ALA A 141 23.15 -10.70 -20.66
CA ALA A 141 21.74 -10.73 -21.04
C ALA A 141 21.50 -10.04 -22.39
N ARG A 142 22.16 -8.91 -22.64
CA ARG A 142 22.08 -8.19 -23.92
C ARG A 142 22.71 -8.98 -25.06
N VAL A 143 23.87 -9.60 -24.84
CA VAL A 143 24.53 -10.46 -25.83
C VAL A 143 23.67 -11.69 -26.13
N VAL A 144 23.11 -12.33 -25.11
CA VAL A 144 22.19 -13.48 -25.26
C VAL A 144 20.93 -13.06 -26.02
N GLY A 145 20.34 -11.91 -25.71
CA GLY A 145 19.20 -11.37 -26.48
C GLY A 145 19.58 -11.14 -27.95
N SER A 146 20.69 -10.45 -28.21
CA SER A 146 21.16 -10.21 -29.58
C SER A 146 21.54 -11.50 -30.34
N ALA A 147 22.04 -12.52 -29.63
CA ALA A 147 22.36 -13.81 -30.21
C ALA A 147 21.09 -14.62 -30.49
N GLN A 148 20.08 -14.54 -29.61
CA GLN A 148 18.76 -15.13 -29.85
C GLN A 148 18.09 -14.50 -31.07
N ASP A 149 18.13 -13.18 -31.20
CA ASP A 149 17.57 -12.45 -32.34
C ASP A 149 18.30 -12.82 -33.64
N ALA A 150 19.64 -12.81 -33.64
CA ALA A 150 20.45 -13.19 -34.80
C ALA A 150 20.29 -14.66 -35.20
N LEU A 151 20.18 -15.58 -34.23
CA LEU A 151 19.92 -17.00 -34.50
C LEU A 151 18.51 -17.21 -35.02
N SER A 152 17.52 -16.47 -34.52
CA SER A 152 16.14 -16.53 -35.03
C SER A 152 16.08 -16.05 -36.48
N ASP A 153 16.69 -14.92 -36.79
CA ASP A 153 16.70 -14.37 -38.15
C ASP A 153 17.48 -15.26 -39.13
N ASP A 154 18.63 -15.81 -38.73
CA ASP A 154 19.41 -16.75 -39.55
C ASP A 154 18.68 -18.09 -39.75
N ILE A 155 18.00 -18.63 -38.72
CA ILE A 155 17.16 -19.83 -38.86
C ILE A 155 15.97 -19.57 -39.77
N VAL A 156 15.29 -18.43 -39.63
CA VAL A 156 14.17 -18.05 -40.51
C VAL A 156 14.65 -17.90 -41.95
N SER A 157 15.80 -17.25 -42.17
CA SER A 157 16.40 -17.09 -43.50
C SER A 157 16.82 -18.44 -44.10
N ARG A 158 17.50 -19.30 -43.34
CA ARG A 158 17.90 -20.65 -43.78
C ARG A 158 16.72 -21.57 -44.01
N LEU A 159 15.68 -21.48 -43.19
CA LEU A 159 14.45 -22.26 -43.37
C LEU A 159 13.71 -21.79 -44.63
N ALA A 160 13.62 -20.49 -44.87
CA ALA A 160 13.04 -19.93 -46.08
C ALA A 160 13.83 -20.36 -47.33
N ALA A 161 15.16 -20.31 -47.27
CA ALA A 161 16.03 -20.80 -48.33
C ALA A 161 15.86 -22.31 -48.56
N ALA A 162 15.87 -23.12 -47.50
CA ALA A 162 15.68 -24.56 -47.57
C ALA A 162 14.29 -24.95 -48.09
N MET A 163 13.24 -24.19 -47.78
CA MET A 163 11.90 -24.39 -48.35
C MET A 163 11.86 -24.04 -49.84
N SER A 164 12.53 -22.96 -50.25
CA SER A 164 12.61 -22.56 -51.65
C SER A 164 13.39 -23.59 -52.47
N ASP A 165 14.54 -24.04 -51.95
CA ASP A 165 15.34 -25.10 -52.55
C ASP A 165 14.58 -26.43 -52.57
N GLY A 166 13.88 -26.77 -51.48
CA GLY A 166 13.04 -27.97 -51.37
C GLY A 166 11.88 -27.99 -52.36
N LEU A 167 11.22 -26.86 -52.58
CA LEU A 167 10.19 -26.70 -53.63
C LEU A 167 10.79 -26.90 -55.03
N SER A 168 11.99 -26.37 -55.28
CA SER A 168 12.68 -26.55 -56.56
C SER A 168 13.13 -27.99 -56.81
N LEU A 169 13.57 -28.69 -55.77
CA LEU A 169 13.94 -30.11 -55.82
C LEU A 169 12.70 -30.99 -55.97
N LEU A 170 11.59 -30.66 -55.30
CA LEU A 170 10.31 -31.34 -55.45
C LEU A 170 9.77 -31.16 -56.87
N GLU A 171 9.88 -29.95 -57.44
CA GLU A 171 9.48 -29.69 -58.83
C GLU A 171 10.35 -30.48 -59.82
N LYS A 172 11.68 -30.54 -59.61
CA LYS A 172 12.60 -31.34 -60.45
C LYS A 172 12.42 -32.85 -60.30
N ALA A 173 12.20 -33.33 -59.08
CA ALA A 173 11.96 -34.74 -58.76
C ALA A 173 10.63 -35.22 -59.34
N ASN A 174 9.55 -34.43 -59.19
CA ASN A 174 8.24 -34.69 -59.76
C ASN A 174 8.26 -34.69 -61.31
N ARG A 175 9.21 -33.97 -61.92
CA ARG A 175 9.28 -33.82 -63.38
C ARG A 175 10.21 -34.81 -64.08
N SER A 176 11.13 -35.48 -63.37
CA SER A 176 12.10 -36.40 -64.02
C SER A 176 12.83 -37.40 -63.10
N GLY A 177 12.75 -37.25 -61.78
CA GLY A 177 13.64 -37.94 -60.84
C GLY A 177 13.00 -39.09 -60.08
N LEU A 178 11.68 -39.04 -59.84
CA LEU A 178 11.00 -40.00 -58.97
C LEU A 178 11.01 -41.42 -59.56
N ASP A 179 10.83 -41.54 -60.87
CA ASP A 179 10.87 -42.84 -61.55
C ASP A 179 12.28 -43.45 -61.57
N ARG A 180 13.33 -42.65 -61.82
CA ARG A 180 14.72 -43.12 -61.81
C ARG A 180 15.26 -43.40 -60.41
N LEU A 181 14.79 -42.65 -59.40
CA LEU A 181 15.09 -42.94 -58.01
C LEU A 181 14.41 -44.24 -57.58
N LEU A 182 13.14 -44.45 -57.90
CA LEU A 182 12.44 -45.71 -57.64
C LEU A 182 13.20 -46.89 -58.28
N GLU A 183 13.60 -46.75 -59.54
CA GLU A 183 14.29 -47.79 -60.31
C GLU A 183 15.71 -48.10 -59.79
N ALA A 184 16.43 -47.10 -59.26
CA ALA A 184 17.72 -47.29 -58.59
C ALA A 184 17.59 -47.85 -57.17
N LEU A 185 16.50 -47.54 -56.47
CA LEU A 185 16.23 -47.94 -55.08
C LEU A 185 15.57 -49.33 -54.97
N GLU A 186 14.88 -49.79 -56.02
CA GLU A 186 14.26 -51.12 -56.09
C GLU A 186 15.29 -52.24 -56.23
N ARG A 187 16.53 -51.91 -56.62
CA ARG A 187 17.60 -52.90 -56.89
C ARG A 187 18.25 -53.53 -55.65
N GLU A 188 18.08 -52.97 -54.46
CA GLU A 188 18.82 -53.42 -53.25
C GLU A 188 18.01 -53.45 -51.93
N ASN A 189 16.67 -53.44 -51.95
CA ASN A 189 15.80 -53.43 -50.75
C ASN A 189 16.04 -52.25 -49.76
N LEU A 190 16.91 -51.31 -50.10
CA LEU A 190 17.29 -50.14 -49.30
C LEU A 190 16.10 -49.30 -48.83
N VAL A 191 15.03 -49.24 -49.63
CA VAL A 191 13.80 -48.51 -49.28
C VAL A 191 13.09 -49.17 -48.11
N ALA A 192 12.93 -50.49 -48.17
CA ALA A 192 12.26 -51.26 -47.12
C ALA A 192 13.07 -51.20 -45.81
N ASP A 193 14.40 -51.32 -45.90
CA ASP A 193 15.29 -51.21 -44.74
C ASP A 193 15.33 -49.79 -44.16
N PHE A 194 15.34 -48.76 -45.01
CA PHE A 194 15.28 -47.37 -44.60
C PHE A 194 13.95 -47.06 -43.88
N PHE A 195 12.81 -47.45 -44.44
CA PHE A 195 11.51 -47.27 -43.79
C PHE A 195 11.40 -48.09 -42.50
N GLY A 196 11.98 -49.29 -42.46
CA GLY A 196 12.06 -50.12 -41.26
C GLY A 196 12.86 -49.44 -40.14
N CYS A 197 14.05 -48.91 -40.45
CA CYS A 197 14.88 -48.18 -39.51
C CYS A 197 14.23 -46.85 -39.07
N LEU A 198 13.61 -46.10 -39.98
CA LEU A 198 12.91 -44.86 -39.67
C LEU A 198 11.73 -45.09 -38.72
N ASN A 199 10.93 -46.13 -38.98
CA ASN A 199 9.80 -46.48 -38.11
C ASN A 199 10.26 -46.95 -36.73
N ARG A 200 11.38 -47.67 -36.64
CA ARG A 200 11.97 -48.09 -35.37
C ARG A 200 12.51 -46.89 -34.58
N ALA A 201 13.26 -45.99 -35.23
CA ALA A 201 13.74 -44.75 -34.63
C ALA A 201 12.60 -43.84 -34.15
N ALA A 202 11.50 -43.73 -34.91
CA ALA A 202 10.33 -42.95 -34.51
C ALA A 202 9.60 -43.54 -33.29
N LYS A 203 9.58 -44.87 -33.16
CA LYS A 203 9.05 -45.55 -31.96
C LYS A 203 9.94 -45.34 -30.75
N ASP A 204 11.25 -45.47 -30.92
CA ASP A 204 12.23 -45.27 -29.85
C ASP A 204 12.22 -43.83 -29.34
N ALA A 205 12.11 -42.84 -30.25
CA ALA A 205 11.98 -41.43 -29.89
C ALA A 205 10.69 -41.12 -29.13
N LYS A 206 9.57 -41.79 -29.45
CA LYS A 206 8.32 -41.67 -28.69
C LYS A 206 8.39 -42.36 -27.33
N ALA A 207 9.12 -43.46 -27.23
CA ALA A 207 9.31 -44.21 -25.99
C ALA A 207 10.28 -43.52 -25.01
N ALA A 208 11.23 -42.72 -25.51
CA ALA A 208 12.23 -42.01 -24.71
C ALA A 208 11.66 -40.87 -23.83
N GLY A 209 10.38 -40.52 -23.96
CA GLY A 209 9.73 -39.47 -23.16
C GLY A 209 10.17 -38.05 -23.54
N LYS A 210 9.63 -37.03 -22.85
CA LYS A 210 10.06 -35.64 -23.07
C LYS A 210 11.48 -35.44 -22.52
N SER A 211 12.37 -34.89 -23.35
CA SER A 211 13.73 -34.50 -22.93
C SER A 211 13.66 -33.62 -21.69
N ARG A 212 14.54 -33.86 -20.71
CA ARG A 212 14.59 -33.13 -19.42
C ARG A 212 14.81 -31.62 -19.61
N GLY A 213 15.33 -31.19 -20.76
CA GLY A 213 15.57 -29.79 -21.07
C GLY A 213 16.61 -29.12 -20.17
N GLY A 214 16.86 -27.82 -20.41
CA GLY A 214 17.80 -27.01 -19.63
C GLY A 214 19.29 -27.33 -19.89
N ILE A 215 20.17 -26.57 -19.23
CA ILE A 215 21.64 -26.71 -19.37
C ILE A 215 22.16 -28.08 -18.91
N GLY A 216 21.52 -28.67 -17.88
CA GLY A 216 21.87 -30.01 -17.40
C GLY A 216 21.52 -31.10 -18.42
N GLY A 217 20.32 -31.03 -19.02
CA GLY A 217 19.93 -31.98 -20.06
C GLY A 217 20.82 -31.90 -21.31
N LEU A 218 21.26 -30.69 -21.68
CA LEU A 218 22.20 -30.50 -22.80
C LEU A 218 23.57 -31.13 -22.50
N TRP A 219 24.04 -30.99 -21.26
CA TRP A 219 25.29 -31.58 -20.78
C TRP A 219 25.23 -33.11 -20.74
N ASP A 220 24.09 -33.66 -20.34
CA ASP A 220 23.86 -35.10 -20.31
C ASP A 220 23.86 -35.69 -21.74
N ILE A 221 23.24 -35.02 -22.71
CA ILE A 221 23.28 -35.42 -24.13
C ILE A 221 24.70 -35.32 -24.70
N ALA A 222 25.45 -34.27 -24.38
CA ALA A 222 26.82 -34.12 -24.87
C ALA A 222 27.77 -35.22 -24.34
N LYS A 223 27.46 -35.76 -23.15
CA LYS A 223 28.20 -36.87 -22.54
C LYS A 223 27.76 -38.25 -23.00
N ASP A 224 26.61 -38.36 -23.65
CA ASP A 224 26.09 -39.63 -24.13
C ASP A 224 27.02 -40.21 -25.21
N PRO A 225 27.54 -41.44 -25.03
CA PRO A 225 28.44 -42.07 -26.00
C PRO A 225 27.81 -42.23 -27.39
N GLY A 226 26.50 -42.54 -27.45
CA GLY A 226 25.78 -42.67 -28.72
C GLY A 226 25.74 -41.36 -29.50
N THR A 227 25.51 -40.26 -28.80
CA THR A 227 25.57 -38.90 -29.36
C THR A 227 26.98 -38.55 -29.85
N GLN A 228 28.02 -38.92 -29.09
CA GLN A 228 29.40 -38.69 -29.51
C GLN A 228 29.76 -39.47 -30.79
N ASP A 229 29.34 -40.72 -30.89
CA ASP A 229 29.59 -41.55 -32.07
C ASP A 229 28.80 -41.06 -33.29
N ALA A 230 27.56 -40.61 -33.10
CA ALA A 230 26.79 -39.96 -34.16
C ALA A 230 27.49 -38.68 -34.67
N ILE A 231 27.96 -37.82 -33.77
CA ILE A 231 28.72 -36.60 -34.14
C ILE A 231 29.99 -36.98 -34.92
N ARG A 232 30.74 -37.99 -34.47
CA ARG A 232 31.93 -38.48 -35.18
C ARG A 232 31.60 -38.97 -36.58
N TYR A 233 30.53 -39.75 -36.72
CA TYR A 233 30.06 -40.23 -38.02
C TYR A 233 29.71 -39.07 -38.95
N PHE A 234 28.92 -38.09 -38.48
CA PHE A 234 28.56 -36.91 -39.27
C PHE A 234 29.78 -36.08 -39.70
N VAL A 235 30.75 -35.90 -38.80
CA VAL A 235 32.02 -35.23 -39.13
C VAL A 235 32.80 -36.00 -40.19
N ALA A 236 32.90 -37.33 -40.08
CA ALA A 236 33.58 -38.17 -41.07
C ALA A 236 32.87 -38.12 -42.43
N PHE A 237 31.54 -38.26 -42.44
CA PHE A 237 30.73 -38.13 -43.64
C PHE A 237 30.94 -36.78 -44.33
N GLY A 238 30.90 -35.67 -43.58
CA GLY A 238 31.09 -34.32 -44.12
C GLY A 238 32.47 -34.11 -44.76
N LYS A 239 33.53 -34.72 -44.20
CA LYS A 239 34.87 -34.70 -44.81
C LYS A 239 34.87 -35.41 -46.15
N HIS A 240 34.38 -36.65 -46.20
CA HIS A 240 34.33 -37.43 -47.44
C HIS A 240 33.44 -36.78 -48.51
N PHE A 241 32.29 -36.22 -48.12
CA PHE A 241 31.40 -35.53 -49.05
C PHE A 241 32.09 -34.32 -49.70
N ARG A 242 32.78 -33.51 -48.89
CA ARG A 242 33.54 -32.37 -49.40
C ARG A 242 34.65 -32.81 -50.36
N ASP A 243 35.38 -33.86 -50.01
CA ASP A 243 36.48 -34.37 -50.83
C ASP A 243 35.98 -34.91 -52.18
N CYS A 244 34.85 -35.63 -52.20
CA CYS A 244 34.19 -36.08 -53.43
C CYS A 244 33.71 -34.92 -54.31
N ARG A 245 33.14 -33.86 -53.70
CA ARG A 245 32.65 -32.70 -54.44
C ARG A 245 33.80 -31.88 -55.04
N LEU A 246 34.88 -31.69 -54.30
CA LEU A 246 36.10 -31.04 -54.80
C LEU A 246 36.76 -31.84 -55.94
N ALA A 247 36.66 -33.16 -55.92
CA ALA A 247 37.11 -34.01 -57.02
C ALA A 247 36.21 -33.91 -58.28
N GLN A 248 34.93 -33.53 -58.14
CA GLN A 248 34.02 -33.28 -59.26
C GLN A 248 34.14 -31.87 -59.83
N ASP A 249 34.41 -30.85 -59.00
CA ASP A 249 34.54 -29.45 -59.43
C ASP A 249 35.93 -29.13 -60.05
N GLY A 250 36.90 -30.05 -59.95
CA GLY A 250 38.26 -29.93 -60.48
C GLY A 250 38.53 -30.71 -61.77
N GLY A 251 37.48 -31.19 -62.46
CA GLY A 251 37.53 -31.92 -63.74
C GLY A 251 36.88 -31.15 -64.88
#